data_AF-A0A8E1WAQ2-F1
#
_entry.id   AF-A0A8E1WAQ2-F1
#
_cell.length_a   1.000
_cell.length_b   1.000
_cell.length_c   1.000
_cell.angle_alpha   90.00
_cell.angle_beta   90.00
_cell.angle_gamma   90.00
#
_symmetry.space_group_name_H-M   'P 1'
#
loop_
_entity.id
_entity.type
_entity.pdbx_description
1 polymer ?
#
loop_
_entity_poly.entity_id
_entity_poly.type
_entity_poly.pdbx_seq_one_letter_code
_entity_poly.pdbx_strand_id
1 'polypeptide(L)'
;MSAILKRHIAGGLLAASLALGALVLPARALTVEEAGKVVQLLVELEPELGRLAYDEEEADQWFDDDAGLEGRIAKAGFDRESWKQALGATFRGYLATIAAERFEATFSGLTEKVDASDLNADQKAEMRSFVETKVAETRALRAEGARYVNAVQPYAARLNELLGDDE
;
A
#
# COMPACT_ATOMS: atom_id res chain seq x y z
N MET A 1 -59.12 35.98 -18.12
CA MET A 1 -57.88 35.21 -18.12
C MET A 1 -56.80 36.02 -17.43
N SER A 2 -56.26 35.44 -16.36
CA SER A 2 -55.07 35.74 -15.54
C SER A 2 -54.38 37.11 -15.59
N ALA A 3 -54.34 37.71 -14.40
CA ALA A 3 -53.23 38.50 -13.90
C ALA A 3 -51.94 37.67 -13.83
N ILE A 4 -50.77 38.31 -13.94
CA ILE A 4 -49.80 38.45 -12.84
C ILE A 4 -48.56 39.20 -13.35
N LEU A 5 -48.35 40.32 -12.68
CA LEU A 5 -47.20 41.21 -12.67
C LEU A 5 -45.93 40.45 -12.26
N LYS A 6 -44.84 40.51 -13.03
CA LYS A 6 -43.49 40.17 -12.54
C LYS A 6 -42.61 41.40 -12.47
N ARG A 7 -42.63 42.03 -11.30
CA ARG A 7 -41.56 42.87 -10.76
C ARG A 7 -40.44 41.94 -10.30
N HIS A 8 -39.22 42.13 -10.77
CA HIS A 8 -38.04 41.61 -10.07
C HIS A 8 -37.09 42.77 -9.77
N ILE A 9 -37.19 43.24 -8.53
CA ILE A 9 -36.12 43.93 -7.80
C ILE A 9 -35.38 42.83 -7.05
N ALA A 10 -34.06 42.72 -7.24
CA ALA A 10 -33.04 42.24 -6.29
C ALA A 10 -31.71 42.18 -7.08
N GLY A 11 -30.64 42.92 -6.81
CA GLY A 11 -30.29 43.64 -5.59
C GLY A 11 -29.58 42.72 -4.59
N GLY A 12 -28.34 42.30 -4.93
CA GLY A 12 -27.24 41.94 -4.02
C GLY A 12 -27.36 40.71 -3.13
N LEU A 13 -26.37 39.80 -3.19
CA LEU A 13 -25.35 39.66 -2.14
C LEU A 13 -24.40 38.48 -2.46
N LEU A 14 -23.11 38.79 -2.39
CA LEU A 14 -21.94 37.95 -2.10
C LEU A 14 -22.24 36.48 -1.72
N ALA A 15 -21.91 35.54 -2.61
CA ALA A 15 -21.58 34.18 -2.21
C ALA A 15 -20.06 34.11 -2.02
N ALA A 16 -19.63 34.20 -0.76
CA ALA A 16 -18.25 34.04 -0.35
C ALA A 16 -17.75 32.63 -0.69
N SER A 17 -16.57 32.59 -1.30
CA SER A 17 -15.81 31.41 -1.66
C SER A 17 -15.43 30.60 -0.41
N LEU A 18 -16.05 29.44 -0.21
CA LEU A 18 -15.52 28.40 0.68
C LEU A 18 -14.63 27.46 -0.14
N ALA A 19 -13.43 27.95 -0.46
CA ALA A 19 -12.33 27.05 -0.81
C ALA A 19 -11.84 26.43 0.51
N LEU A 20 -12.43 25.29 0.91
CA LEU A 20 -11.76 24.39 1.84
C LEU A 20 -10.54 23.83 1.12
N GLY A 21 -9.43 24.54 1.21
CA GLY A 21 -8.12 23.94 0.98
C GLY A 21 -7.94 22.88 2.04
N ALA A 22 -8.16 21.61 1.68
CA ALA A 22 -7.65 20.51 2.47
C ALA A 22 -6.16 20.76 2.64
N LEU A 23 -5.73 21.09 3.87
CA LEU A 23 -4.33 21.05 4.26
C LEU A 23 -3.92 19.58 4.14
N VAL A 24 -3.50 19.17 2.96
CA VAL A 24 -2.73 17.94 2.77
C VAL A 24 -1.40 18.23 3.46
N LEU A 25 -1.32 17.91 4.75
CA LEU A 25 -0.04 17.87 5.44
C LEU A 25 0.85 16.95 4.60
N PRO A 26 2.08 17.38 4.26
CA PRO A 26 2.98 16.55 3.48
C PRO A 26 3.14 15.22 4.21
N ALA A 27 2.89 14.12 3.50
CA ALA A 27 3.10 12.78 4.05
C ALA A 27 4.50 12.74 4.64
N ARG A 28 4.58 12.48 5.95
CA ARG A 28 5.85 12.47 6.67
C ARG A 28 6.74 11.41 6.03
N ALA A 29 7.96 11.78 5.65
CA ALA A 29 8.87 10.83 5.03
C ALA A 29 9.24 9.74 6.05
N LEU A 30 9.18 8.46 5.63
CA LEU A 30 9.59 7.32 6.43
C LEU A 30 11.02 7.52 6.92
N THR A 31 11.22 7.43 8.23
CA THR A 31 12.54 7.50 8.84
C THR A 31 13.18 6.11 8.97
N VAL A 32 14.51 6.06 9.12
CA VAL A 32 15.24 4.81 9.39
C VAL A 32 14.77 4.16 10.70
N GLU A 33 14.40 4.97 11.70
CA GLU A 33 13.88 4.47 12.98
C GLU A 33 12.49 3.83 12.82
N GLU A 34 11.58 4.49 12.11
CA GLU A 34 10.24 3.95 11.83
C GLU A 34 10.33 2.66 11.03
N ALA A 35 11.18 2.61 9.99
CA ALA A 35 11.43 1.38 9.23
C ALA A 35 11.96 0.26 10.14
N GLY A 36 12.86 0.57 11.08
CA GLY A 36 13.37 -0.39 12.04
C GLY A 36 12.30 -0.94 12.98
N LYS A 37 11.41 -0.06 13.49
CA LYS A 37 10.26 -0.48 14.32
C LYS A 37 9.30 -1.38 13.55
N VAL A 38 9.00 -1.02 12.30
CA VAL A 38 8.15 -1.88 11.43
C VAL A 38 8.81 -3.25 11.26
N VAL A 39 10.09 -3.32 10.92
CA VAL A 39 10.81 -4.59 10.76
C VAL A 39 10.78 -5.42 12.03
N GLN A 40 11.00 -4.80 13.20
CA GLN A 40 10.92 -5.49 14.48
C GLN A 40 9.51 -6.06 14.72
N LEU A 41 8.47 -5.26 14.49
CA LEU A 41 7.07 -5.69 14.64
C LEU A 41 6.73 -6.85 13.69
N LEU A 42 7.21 -6.83 12.45
CA LEU A 42 7.02 -7.96 11.52
C LEU A 42 7.57 -9.26 12.09
N VAL A 43 8.76 -9.22 12.73
CA VAL A 43 9.36 -10.41 13.37
C VAL A 43 8.57 -10.87 14.59
N GLU A 44 8.13 -9.93 15.42
CA GLU A 44 7.46 -10.24 16.68
C GLU A 44 6.02 -10.73 16.47
N LEU A 45 5.35 -10.27 15.41
CA LEU A 45 3.96 -10.61 15.11
C LEU A 45 3.83 -11.85 14.22
N GLU A 46 4.82 -12.17 13.38
CA GLU A 46 4.77 -13.31 12.46
C GLU A 46 4.37 -14.65 13.12
N PRO A 47 4.87 -15.02 14.32
CA PRO A 47 4.47 -16.28 14.96
C PRO A 47 2.99 -16.35 15.35
N GLU A 48 2.32 -15.21 15.50
CA GLU A 48 0.94 -15.09 15.97
C GLU A 48 -0.03 -14.76 14.84
N LEU A 49 0.36 -13.87 13.91
CA LEU A 49 -0.45 -13.40 12.79
C LEU A 49 -0.12 -14.10 11.46
N GLY A 50 0.95 -14.88 11.43
CA GLY A 50 1.46 -15.50 10.21
C GLY A 50 2.31 -14.53 9.38
N ARG A 51 2.76 -15.03 8.23
CA ARG A 51 3.59 -14.27 7.31
C ARG A 51 2.78 -13.17 6.62
N LEU A 52 3.30 -11.95 6.58
CA LEU A 52 2.62 -10.81 5.95
C LEU A 52 2.45 -11.04 4.44
N ALA A 53 1.20 -11.16 4.00
CA ALA A 53 0.82 -11.09 2.59
C ALA A 53 0.35 -9.66 2.30
N TYR A 54 1.29 -8.75 1.99
CA TYR A 54 0.96 -7.33 1.93
C TYR A 54 -0.09 -7.00 0.86
N ASP A 55 -1.20 -6.41 1.32
CA ASP A 55 -2.06 -5.50 0.57
C ASP A 55 -2.43 -4.28 1.45
N GLU A 56 -3.22 -3.35 0.91
CA GLU A 56 -3.59 -2.13 1.65
C GLU A 56 -4.56 -2.37 2.81
N GLU A 57 -5.28 -3.50 2.83
CA GLU A 57 -6.26 -3.88 3.87
C GLU A 57 -5.58 -4.67 4.99
N GLU A 58 -4.55 -5.46 4.66
CA GLU A 58 -3.79 -6.30 5.59
C GLU A 58 -3.14 -5.50 6.71
N ALA A 59 -2.70 -4.27 6.42
CA ALA A 59 -2.15 -3.37 7.42
C ALA A 59 -3.18 -3.01 8.51
N ASP A 60 -4.43 -2.79 8.11
CA ASP A 60 -5.53 -2.48 9.03
C ASP A 60 -5.90 -3.73 9.84
N GLN A 61 -5.93 -4.90 9.20
CA GLN A 61 -6.23 -6.18 9.84
C GLN A 61 -5.18 -6.52 10.92
N TRP A 62 -3.88 -6.39 10.63
CA TRP A 62 -2.83 -6.63 11.61
C TRP A 62 -2.92 -5.69 12.82
N PHE A 63 -3.34 -4.43 12.60
CA PHE A 63 -3.55 -3.48 13.69
C PHE A 63 -4.69 -3.94 14.62
N ASP A 64 -5.78 -4.43 14.04
CA ASP A 64 -6.93 -4.95 14.79
C ASP A 64 -6.60 -6.25 15.54
N ASP A 65 -5.90 -7.18 14.89
CA ASP A 65 -5.54 -8.46 15.48
C ASP A 65 -4.51 -8.30 16.60
N ASP A 66 -3.47 -7.47 16.40
CA ASP A 66 -2.50 -7.13 17.45
C ASP A 66 -3.16 -6.46 18.66
N ALA A 67 -4.19 -5.63 18.45
CA ALA A 67 -4.96 -5.04 19.56
C ALA A 67 -5.73 -6.08 20.39
N GLY A 68 -6.11 -7.21 19.79
CA GLY A 68 -6.67 -8.37 20.48
C GLY A 68 -5.63 -9.23 21.22
N LEU A 69 -4.35 -9.00 20.96
CA LEU A 69 -3.20 -9.69 21.54
C LEU A 69 -2.53 -8.79 22.60
N GLU A 70 -1.30 -8.35 22.34
CA GLU A 70 -0.52 -7.51 23.26
C GLU A 70 -0.51 -6.02 22.86
N GLY A 71 -1.06 -5.64 21.71
CA GLY A 71 -1.07 -4.27 21.22
C GLY A 71 0.34 -3.72 20.99
N ARG A 72 1.24 -4.54 20.44
CA ARG A 72 2.66 -4.19 20.23
C ARG A 72 2.81 -3.04 19.24
N ILE A 73 1.97 -2.94 18.22
CA ILE A 73 1.97 -1.86 17.22
C ILE A 73 1.69 -0.51 17.91
N ALA A 74 0.63 -0.46 18.73
CA ALA A 74 0.28 0.74 19.50
C ALA A 74 1.36 1.11 20.53
N LYS A 75 1.93 0.11 21.22
CA LYS A 75 3.03 0.31 22.18
C LYS A 75 4.32 0.81 21.52
N ALA A 76 4.55 0.47 20.26
CA ALA A 76 5.67 1.00 19.46
C ALA A 76 5.47 2.48 19.05
N GLY A 77 4.29 3.05 19.33
CA GLY A 77 3.95 4.45 19.09
C GLY A 77 3.23 4.71 17.78
N PHE A 78 2.76 3.67 17.08
CA PHE A 78 1.92 3.83 15.90
C PHE A 78 0.44 3.89 16.29
N ASP A 79 -0.29 4.84 15.71
CA ASP A 79 -1.73 4.69 15.52
C ASP A 79 -2.01 3.93 14.21
N ARG A 80 -3.28 3.66 13.92
CA ARG A 80 -3.68 2.91 12.71
C ARG A 80 -3.16 3.55 11.43
N GLU A 81 -3.32 4.87 11.30
CA GLU A 81 -2.96 5.59 10.08
C GLU A 81 -1.43 5.58 9.87
N SER A 82 -0.67 5.90 10.92
CA SER A 82 0.79 5.90 10.89
C SER A 82 1.37 4.49 10.73
N TRP A 83 0.74 3.46 11.29
CA TRP A 83 1.10 2.06 11.03
C TRP A 83 0.95 1.71 9.56
N LYS A 84 -0.23 1.96 8.97
CA LYS A 84 -0.51 1.70 7.56
C LYS A 84 0.47 2.43 6.64
N GLN A 85 0.73 3.71 6.93
CA GLN A 85 1.69 4.50 6.17
C GLN A 85 3.12 3.95 6.30
N ALA A 86 3.57 3.65 7.52
CA ALA A 86 4.93 3.16 7.77
C ALA A 86 5.16 1.76 7.18
N LEU A 87 4.20 0.83 7.36
CA LEU A 87 4.26 -0.51 6.79
C LEU A 87 4.28 -0.45 5.27
N GLY A 88 3.36 0.29 4.66
CA GLY A 88 3.30 0.41 3.20
C GLY A 88 4.51 1.13 2.60
N ALA A 89 5.09 2.12 3.29
CA ALA A 89 6.34 2.74 2.87
C ALA A 89 7.54 1.78 2.99
N THR A 90 7.58 0.99 4.06
CA THR A 90 8.62 -0.03 4.29
C THR A 90 8.56 -1.13 3.24
N PHE A 91 7.36 -1.64 2.94
CA PHE A 91 7.15 -2.65 1.89
C PHE A 91 7.56 -2.14 0.51
N ARG A 92 7.08 -0.96 0.10
CA ARG A 92 7.48 -0.33 -1.18
C ARG A 92 8.98 -0.08 -1.24
N GLY A 93 9.57 0.43 -0.16
CA GLY A 93 11.01 0.64 -0.06
C GLY A 93 11.78 -0.66 -0.21
N TYR A 94 11.33 -1.75 0.40
CA TYR A 94 11.91 -3.09 0.24
C TYR A 94 11.84 -3.56 -1.20
N LEU A 95 10.67 -3.46 -1.86
CA LEU A 95 10.57 -3.79 -3.27
C LEU A 95 11.59 -3.01 -4.11
N ALA A 96 11.87 -1.76 -3.76
CA ALA A 96 12.85 -0.91 -4.44
C ALA A 96 14.32 -1.26 -4.12
N THR A 97 14.62 -1.94 -3.02
CA THR A 97 15.98 -2.39 -2.68
C THR A 97 16.40 -3.66 -3.40
N ILE A 98 15.46 -4.49 -3.86
CA ILE A 98 15.74 -5.71 -4.64
C ILE A 98 16.43 -5.32 -5.95
N ALA A 99 17.44 -6.07 -6.42
CA ALA A 99 18.05 -5.83 -7.74
C ALA A 99 16.98 -5.94 -8.85
N ALA A 100 17.05 -5.09 -9.88
CA ALA A 100 16.02 -5.04 -10.92
C ALA A 100 15.84 -6.39 -11.63
N GLU A 101 16.94 -7.09 -11.89
CA GLU A 101 16.94 -8.40 -12.52
C GLU A 101 16.28 -9.46 -11.64
N ARG A 102 16.56 -9.47 -10.33
CA ARG A 102 15.92 -10.39 -9.36
C ARG A 102 14.43 -10.09 -9.22
N PHE A 103 14.06 -8.81 -9.19
CA PHE A 103 12.66 -8.40 -9.11
C PHE A 103 11.86 -8.82 -10.35
N GLU A 104 12.41 -8.61 -11.55
CA GLU A 104 11.75 -9.05 -12.78
C GLU A 104 11.70 -10.59 -12.91
N ALA A 105 12.70 -11.29 -12.36
CA ALA A 105 12.71 -12.75 -12.33
C ALA A 105 11.54 -13.34 -11.52
N THR A 106 11.02 -12.64 -10.50
CA THR A 106 9.83 -13.05 -9.73
C THR A 106 8.60 -13.27 -10.62
N PHE A 107 8.48 -12.55 -11.73
CA PHE A 107 7.34 -12.65 -12.64
C PHE A 107 7.58 -13.60 -13.83
N SER A 108 8.81 -14.11 -13.97
CA SER A 108 9.16 -14.99 -15.07
C SER A 108 8.40 -16.31 -14.97
N GLY A 109 7.88 -16.81 -16.09
CA GLY A 109 7.16 -18.08 -16.12
C GLY A 109 5.69 -17.99 -15.71
N LEU A 110 5.20 -16.85 -15.19
CA LEU A 110 3.80 -16.75 -14.72
C LEU A 110 2.80 -16.93 -15.86
N THR A 111 3.03 -16.26 -16.99
CA THR A 111 2.17 -16.37 -18.17
C THR A 111 2.29 -17.76 -18.80
N GLU A 112 3.50 -18.34 -18.86
CA GLU A 112 3.70 -19.70 -19.35
C GLU A 112 2.97 -20.74 -18.49
N LYS A 113 2.93 -20.55 -17.16
CA LYS A 113 2.14 -21.39 -16.24
C LYS A 113 0.63 -21.29 -16.52
N VAL A 114 0.11 -20.10 -16.82
CA VAL A 114 -1.29 -19.92 -17.23
C VAL A 114 -1.55 -20.67 -18.54
N ASP A 115 -0.65 -20.56 -19.51
CA ASP A 115 -0.78 -21.21 -20.80
C ASP A 115 -0.72 -22.73 -20.73
N ALA A 116 0.11 -23.27 -19.83
CA ALA A 116 0.24 -24.69 -19.56
C ALA A 116 -0.89 -25.29 -18.71
N SER A 117 -1.76 -24.46 -18.11
CA SER A 117 -2.87 -24.95 -17.27
C SER A 117 -3.99 -25.62 -18.08
N ASP A 118 -4.83 -26.39 -17.38
CA ASP A 118 -6.01 -27.06 -17.96
C ASP A 118 -7.23 -26.11 -18.13
N LEU A 119 -7.06 -24.81 -17.90
CA LEU A 119 -8.10 -23.81 -18.09
C LEU A 119 -8.55 -23.72 -19.56
N ASN A 120 -9.82 -23.38 -19.77
CA ASN A 120 -10.31 -23.11 -21.11
C ASN A 120 -9.78 -21.76 -21.65
N ALA A 121 -10.02 -21.46 -22.93
CA ALA A 121 -9.48 -20.28 -23.58
C ALA A 121 -9.88 -18.96 -22.89
N ASP A 122 -11.14 -18.84 -22.48
CA ASP A 122 -11.66 -17.62 -21.84
C ASP A 122 -11.04 -17.44 -20.44
N GLN A 123 -10.97 -18.52 -19.66
CA GLN A 123 -10.33 -18.53 -18.34
C GLN A 123 -8.83 -18.20 -18.41
N LYS A 124 -8.13 -18.70 -19.44
CA LYS A 124 -6.72 -18.35 -19.67
C LYS A 124 -6.55 -16.87 -19.99
N ALA A 125 -7.44 -16.30 -20.81
CA ALA A 125 -7.42 -14.87 -21.13
C ALA A 125 -7.65 -14.01 -19.88
N GLU A 126 -8.63 -14.36 -19.04
CA GLU A 126 -8.90 -13.68 -17.77
C GLU A 126 -7.72 -13.78 -16.81
N MET A 127 -7.16 -14.99 -16.63
CA MET A 127 -6.03 -15.21 -15.75
C MET A 127 -4.77 -14.47 -16.22
N ARG A 128 -4.53 -14.42 -17.54
CA ARG A 128 -3.42 -13.63 -18.11
C ARG A 128 -3.59 -12.15 -17.81
N SER A 129 -4.78 -11.60 -18.03
CA SER A 129 -5.10 -10.21 -17.72
C SER A 129 -4.89 -9.89 -16.23
N PHE A 130 -5.32 -10.81 -15.35
CA PHE A 130 -5.10 -10.70 -13.91
C PHE A 130 -3.61 -10.68 -13.55
N VAL A 131 -2.81 -11.61 -14.09
CA VAL A 131 -1.35 -11.66 -13.89
C VAL A 131 -0.70 -10.37 -14.38
N GLU A 132 -0.99 -9.92 -15.60
CA GLU A 132 -0.44 -8.69 -16.18
C GLU A 132 -0.76 -7.46 -15.32
N THR A 133 -1.99 -7.39 -14.81
CA THR A 133 -2.42 -6.32 -13.89
C THR A 133 -1.61 -6.35 -12.60
N LYS A 134 -1.47 -7.52 -11.96
CA LYS A 134 -0.72 -7.66 -10.70
C LYS A 134 0.76 -7.33 -10.88
N VAL A 135 1.38 -7.78 -11.97
CA VAL A 135 2.76 -7.43 -12.31
C VAL A 135 2.91 -5.90 -12.45
N ALA A 136 1.98 -5.24 -13.14
CA ALA A 136 2.00 -3.78 -13.31
C ALA A 136 1.82 -3.04 -11.97
N GLU A 137 0.89 -3.48 -11.13
CA GLU A 137 0.68 -2.95 -9.78
C GLU A 137 1.94 -3.09 -8.91
N THR A 138 2.56 -4.27 -8.88
CA THR A 138 3.79 -4.49 -8.09
C THR A 138 4.96 -3.64 -8.61
N ARG A 139 5.09 -3.46 -9.93
CA ARG A 139 6.08 -2.53 -10.51
C ARG A 139 5.82 -1.08 -10.09
N ALA A 140 4.56 -0.65 -10.04
CA ALA A 140 4.21 0.69 -9.59
C ALA A 140 4.58 0.89 -8.11
N LEU A 141 4.27 -0.08 -7.24
CA LEU A 141 4.66 -0.07 -5.83
C LEU A 141 6.18 0.04 -5.65
N ARG A 142 6.95 -0.74 -6.42
CA ARG A 142 8.42 -0.63 -6.44
C ARG A 142 8.89 0.76 -6.87
N ALA A 143 8.31 1.33 -7.93
CA ALA A 143 8.68 2.65 -8.41
C ALA A 143 8.39 3.75 -7.36
N GLU A 144 7.23 3.70 -6.71
CA GLU A 144 6.90 4.57 -5.58
C GLU A 144 7.85 4.40 -4.39
N GLY A 145 8.40 3.20 -4.23
CA GLY A 145 9.34 2.81 -3.19
C GLY A 145 10.71 3.47 -3.27
N ALA A 146 11.09 3.99 -4.43
CA ALA A 146 12.39 4.62 -4.64
C ALA A 146 12.69 5.74 -3.61
N ARG A 147 11.66 6.47 -3.18
CA ARG A 147 11.77 7.54 -2.16
C ARG A 147 12.06 7.03 -0.73
N TYR A 148 11.83 5.74 -0.48
CA TYR A 148 11.98 5.12 0.84
C TYR A 148 13.26 4.27 0.97
N VAL A 149 14.00 4.05 -0.12
CA VAL A 149 15.19 3.18 -0.15
C VAL A 149 16.18 3.53 0.95
N ASN A 150 16.50 4.82 1.16
CA ASN A 150 17.48 5.22 2.18
C ASN A 150 17.06 4.83 3.61
N ALA A 151 15.75 4.84 3.90
CA ALA A 151 15.22 4.44 5.21
C ALA A 151 15.23 2.92 5.39
N VAL A 152 14.99 2.18 4.30
CA VAL A 152 14.76 0.73 4.33
C VAL A 152 16.03 -0.09 4.09
N GLN A 153 17.01 0.45 3.35
CA GLN A 153 18.25 -0.25 2.96
C GLN A 153 18.97 -0.95 4.13
N PRO A 154 19.08 -0.37 5.34
CA PRO A 154 19.74 -1.05 6.46
C PRO A 154 19.07 -2.37 6.87
N TYR A 155 17.79 -2.54 6.55
CA TYR A 155 16.97 -3.70 6.93
C TYR A 155 16.64 -4.61 5.74
N ALA A 156 17.16 -4.32 4.54
CA ALA A 156 16.80 -5.04 3.32
C ALA A 156 17.03 -6.57 3.41
N ALA A 157 18.11 -7.00 4.05
CA ALA A 157 18.38 -8.42 4.26
C ALA A 157 17.30 -9.09 5.12
N ARG A 158 16.94 -8.47 6.25
CA ARG A 158 15.91 -9.00 7.14
C ARG A 158 14.52 -8.98 6.50
N LEU A 159 14.21 -7.93 5.73
CA LEU A 159 12.97 -7.85 4.97
C LEU A 159 12.91 -8.91 3.87
N ASN A 160 14.03 -9.28 3.26
CA ASN A 160 14.07 -10.38 2.31
C ASN A 160 13.73 -11.72 2.97
N GLU A 161 14.22 -11.98 4.17
CA GLU A 161 13.85 -13.19 4.94
C GLU A 161 12.35 -13.22 5.30
N LEU A 162 11.78 -12.06 5.64
CA LEU A 162 10.37 -11.96 6.07
C LEU A 162 9.40 -11.99 4.89
N LEU A 163 9.75 -11.35 3.76
CA LEU A 163 8.82 -11.00 2.69
C LEU A 163 9.20 -11.55 1.31
N GLY A 164 10.45 -11.97 1.10
CA GLY A 164 10.90 -12.54 -0.17
C GLY A 164 10.56 -14.02 -0.26
N ASP A 165 10.30 -14.54 -1.47
CA ASP A 165 9.99 -15.95 -1.65
C ASP A 165 11.07 -16.86 -1.04
N ASP A 166 10.65 -17.94 -0.37
CA ASP A 166 11.55 -18.99 0.10
C ASP A 166 12.10 -19.71 -1.14
N GLU A 167 13.37 -19.50 -1.49
CA GLU A 167 14.09 -20.29 -2.50
C GLU A 167 14.46 -21.68 -1.94
#